data_AF-A0A2P6R6U4-F1
#
_entry.id   AF-A0A2P6R6U4-F1
#
_cell.length_a   1.000
_cell.length_b   1.000
_cell.length_c   1.000
_cell.angle_alpha   90.00
_cell.angle_beta   90.00
_cell.angle_gamma   90.00
#
_symmetry.space_group_name_H-M   'P 1'
#
loop_
_entity.id
_entity.type
_entity.pdbx_description
1 polymer ?
#
loop_
_entity_poly.entity_id
_entity_poly.type
_entity_poly.pdbx_seq_one_letter_code
_entity_poly.pdbx_strand_id
1 'polypeptide(L)'
;MVPDELNVEPVVVPSAVKFRDYQCNNAMDIWSKIEGKGTAFENPNSVGQAVMGNLPKSEIIESCTVAGPGHFVNVVLSKSWMAESLQKMLIDGIETWPPQLQIKRAVVDFSSPNIAKEMHVGHLRSTIIGDTLARILEFSKVEVLRLNHVGDRFPNVDDVNEMEIGDLQEFYKQSNKRFDEDPAFKERAQAAVVSLQGGTPKYSEAWLQICEVNRREFQMVYERLGIQLE
;
A
#
# COMPACT_ATOMS: atom_id res chain seq x y z
N MET A 1 -10.31 19.92 38.50
CA MET A 1 -9.91 20.38 37.15
C MET A 1 -9.39 19.18 36.40
N VAL A 2 -9.95 18.89 35.23
CA VAL A 2 -9.38 17.90 34.30
C VAL A 2 -8.06 18.49 33.77
N PRO A 3 -6.96 17.74 33.64
CA PRO A 3 -5.66 18.30 33.24
C PRO A 3 -5.72 18.96 31.86
N ASP A 4 -5.13 20.17 31.72
CA ASP A 4 -5.05 20.92 30.45
C ASP A 4 -4.10 20.28 29.41
N GLU A 5 -3.43 19.17 29.74
CA GLU A 5 -2.68 18.36 28.80
C GLU A 5 -3.49 17.13 28.38
N LEU A 6 -4.35 17.25 27.37
CA LEU A 6 -5.16 16.12 26.88
C LEU A 6 -5.21 16.06 25.35
N ASN A 7 -4.06 15.79 24.73
CA ASN A 7 -4.02 15.18 23.40
C ASN A 7 -3.90 13.65 23.55
N VAL A 8 -4.79 13.05 24.35
CA VAL A 8 -4.90 11.59 24.41
C VAL A 8 -5.84 11.17 23.29
N GLU A 9 -5.27 10.59 22.22
CA GLU A 9 -6.07 10.06 21.13
C GLU A 9 -6.98 8.92 21.63
N PRO A 10 -8.26 8.89 21.21
CA PRO A 10 -9.17 7.83 21.61
C PRO A 10 -8.73 6.50 21.00
N VAL A 11 -8.42 5.54 21.86
CA VAL A 11 -8.07 4.16 21.52
C VAL A 11 -9.35 3.34 21.54
N VAL A 12 -10.03 3.30 20.39
CA VAL A 12 -11.26 2.53 20.17
C VAL A 12 -10.93 1.28 19.38
N VAL A 13 -11.26 0.11 19.92
CA VAL A 13 -11.01 -1.19 19.28
C VAL A 13 -12.29 -2.01 19.21
N PRO A 14 -12.42 -2.94 18.24
CA PRO A 14 -13.55 -3.86 18.20
C PRO A 14 -13.61 -4.69 19.49
N SER A 15 -14.80 -4.90 20.03
CA SER A 15 -14.97 -5.73 21.22
C SER A 15 -15.05 -7.21 20.85
N ALA A 16 -14.35 -8.06 21.60
CA ALA A 16 -14.44 -9.52 21.45
C ALA A 16 -15.63 -10.15 22.23
N VAL A 17 -16.34 -9.34 23.02
CA VAL A 17 -17.43 -9.80 23.89
C VAL A 17 -18.75 -9.74 23.14
N LYS A 18 -19.57 -10.79 23.27
CA LYS A 18 -20.90 -10.86 22.63
C LYS A 18 -21.76 -9.64 23.01
N PHE A 19 -22.50 -9.12 22.03
CA PHE A 19 -23.41 -7.97 22.16
C PHE A 19 -22.73 -6.62 22.44
N ARG A 20 -21.47 -6.47 22.04
CA ARG A 20 -20.73 -5.21 22.10
C ARG A 20 -19.97 -5.04 20.79
N ASP A 21 -20.01 -3.85 20.21
CA ASP A 21 -19.39 -3.59 18.91
C ASP A 21 -17.96 -3.07 19.10
N TYR A 22 -17.81 -2.07 19.98
CA TYR A 22 -16.53 -1.42 20.24
C TYR A 22 -16.26 -1.26 21.73
N GLN A 23 -14.99 -1.06 22.06
CA GLN A 23 -14.54 -0.70 23.40
C GLN A 23 -13.47 0.40 23.31
N CYS A 24 -13.57 1.37 24.22
CA CYS A 24 -12.59 2.42 24.44
C CYS A 24 -11.74 2.06 25.66
N ASN A 25 -10.42 2.02 25.46
CA ASN A 25 -9.47 1.53 26.46
C ASN A 25 -8.75 2.67 27.22
N ASN A 26 -9.06 3.93 26.92
CA ASN A 26 -8.34 5.08 27.44
C ASN A 26 -8.45 5.29 28.94
N ALA A 27 -9.44 4.70 29.62
CA ALA A 27 -9.68 4.97 31.04
C ALA A 27 -8.49 4.56 31.93
N MET A 28 -7.77 3.48 31.57
CA MET A 28 -6.57 3.05 32.32
C MET A 28 -5.38 3.98 32.07
N ASP A 29 -5.15 4.36 30.82
CA ASP A 29 -4.05 5.25 30.44
C ASP A 29 -4.23 6.65 31.03
N ILE A 30 -5.48 7.13 31.09
CA ILE A 30 -5.83 8.38 31.75
C ILE A 30 -5.65 8.24 33.26
N TRP A 31 -6.16 7.17 33.88
CA TRP A 31 -5.99 6.91 35.32
C TRP A 31 -4.52 6.95 35.74
N SER A 32 -3.67 6.23 35.02
CA SER A 32 -2.23 6.12 35.31
C SER A 32 -1.51 7.47 35.27
N LYS A 33 -2.06 8.45 34.54
CA LYS A 33 -1.52 9.82 34.44
C LYS A 33 -2.05 10.77 35.52
N ILE A 34 -3.17 10.45 36.15
CA ILE A 34 -3.85 11.33 37.13
C ILE A 34 -3.82 10.79 38.56
N GLU A 35 -3.52 9.50 38.74
CA GLU A 35 -3.34 8.88 40.05
C GLU A 35 -2.27 9.64 40.86
N GLY A 36 -2.56 9.93 42.12
CA GLY A 36 -1.67 10.68 43.00
C GLY A 36 -1.64 12.21 42.79
N LYS A 37 -2.34 12.75 41.78
CA LYS A 37 -2.40 14.22 41.52
C LYS A 37 -3.54 14.95 42.25
N GLY A 38 -4.20 14.32 43.22
CA GLY A 38 -5.28 14.94 44.00
C GLY A 38 -6.53 15.26 43.18
N THR A 39 -6.81 14.48 42.13
CA THR A 39 -8.03 14.63 41.33
C THR A 39 -9.26 14.02 42.05
N ALA A 40 -10.47 14.36 41.59
CA ALA A 40 -11.71 13.80 42.14
C ALA A 40 -12.00 12.34 41.72
N PHE A 41 -11.09 11.73 40.95
CA PHE A 41 -11.22 10.35 40.49
C PHE A 41 -10.43 9.44 41.43
N GLU A 42 -11.05 8.36 41.90
CA GLU A 42 -10.48 7.45 42.90
C GLU A 42 -9.98 6.13 42.30
N ASN A 43 -10.45 5.79 41.10
CA ASN A 43 -10.10 4.55 40.42
C ASN A 43 -10.35 4.65 38.89
N PRO A 44 -9.83 3.72 38.07
CA PRO A 44 -10.10 3.69 36.63
C PRO A 44 -11.59 3.67 36.28
N ASN A 45 -12.43 3.04 37.11
CA ASN A 45 -13.88 2.98 36.90
C ASN A 45 -14.51 4.37 36.90
N SER A 46 -14.14 5.21 37.87
CA SER A 46 -14.62 6.59 37.96
C SER A 46 -14.23 7.42 36.73
N VAL A 47 -13.04 7.16 36.15
CA VAL A 47 -12.61 7.76 34.89
C VAL A 47 -13.48 7.26 33.73
N GLY A 48 -13.69 5.94 33.62
CA GLY A 48 -14.56 5.35 32.59
C GLY A 48 -16.01 5.86 32.66
N GLN A 49 -16.56 6.03 33.87
CA GLN A 49 -17.89 6.61 34.09
C GLN A 49 -17.93 8.08 33.68
N ALA A 50 -16.88 8.85 33.99
CA ALA A 50 -16.78 10.24 33.58
C ALA A 50 -16.67 10.38 32.05
N VAL A 51 -15.88 9.52 31.39
CA VAL A 51 -15.82 9.46 29.92
C VAL A 51 -17.21 9.19 29.36
N MET A 52 -17.89 8.14 29.84
CA MET A 52 -19.24 7.78 29.42
C MET A 52 -20.26 8.92 29.63
N GLY A 53 -20.21 9.58 30.79
CA GLY A 53 -21.12 10.67 31.14
C GLY A 53 -20.89 11.97 30.36
N ASN A 54 -19.68 12.16 29.83
CA ASN A 54 -19.32 13.32 29.01
C ASN A 54 -19.31 13.02 27.50
N LEU A 55 -19.69 11.81 27.07
CA LEU A 55 -19.88 11.53 25.65
C LEU A 55 -21.02 12.39 25.10
N PRO A 56 -20.82 13.10 23.97
CA PRO A 56 -21.88 13.87 23.35
C PRO A 56 -23.00 12.94 22.88
N LYS A 57 -24.23 13.45 22.87
CA LYS A 57 -25.37 12.73 22.27
C LYS A 57 -25.07 12.51 20.78
N SER A 58 -25.17 11.25 20.34
CA SER A 58 -24.92 10.85 18.96
C SER A 58 -25.94 9.80 18.55
N GLU A 59 -26.40 9.86 17.30
CA GLU A 59 -27.29 8.88 16.70
C GLU A 59 -26.59 7.54 16.43
N ILE A 60 -25.25 7.55 16.44
CA ILE A 60 -24.39 6.39 16.20
C ILE A 60 -24.42 5.42 17.39
N ILE A 61 -24.58 5.93 18.61
CA ILE A 61 -24.42 5.17 19.85
C ILE A 61 -25.80 4.81 20.41
N GLU A 62 -26.10 3.51 20.53
CA GLU A 62 -27.31 3.01 21.19
C GLU A 62 -27.15 3.04 22.71
N SER A 63 -26.03 2.53 23.20
CA SER A 63 -25.72 2.49 24.63
C SER A 63 -24.22 2.42 24.87
N CYS A 64 -23.79 2.97 26.00
CA CYS A 64 -22.44 2.84 26.51
C CYS A 64 -22.49 2.21 27.91
N THR A 65 -21.57 1.30 28.19
CA THR A 65 -21.45 0.67 29.52
C THR A 65 -19.99 0.53 29.93
N VAL A 66 -19.68 0.87 31.17
CA VAL A 66 -18.37 0.58 31.75
C VAL A 66 -18.36 -0.87 32.24
N ALA A 67 -17.39 -1.67 31.81
CA ALA A 67 -17.30 -3.08 32.21
C ALA A 67 -15.91 -3.48 32.69
N GLY A 68 -15.84 -4.65 33.33
CA GLY A 68 -14.62 -5.18 33.94
C GLY A 68 -14.20 -4.37 35.17
N PRO A 69 -12.90 -4.38 35.53
CA PRO A 69 -12.31 -3.54 36.58
C PRO A 69 -12.40 -2.01 36.33
N GLY A 70 -13.30 -1.54 35.48
CA GLY A 70 -13.57 -0.11 35.25
C GLY A 70 -12.76 0.56 34.15
N HIS A 71 -11.92 -0.18 33.43
CA HIS A 71 -11.00 0.40 32.44
C HIS A 71 -11.52 0.37 31.00
N PHE A 72 -12.65 -0.30 30.72
CA PHE A 72 -13.21 -0.39 29.37
C PHE A 72 -14.58 0.27 29.29
N VAL A 73 -14.71 1.28 28.43
CA VAL A 73 -15.99 1.87 28.05
C VAL A 73 -16.47 1.16 26.79
N ASN A 74 -17.47 0.30 26.93
CA ASN A 74 -18.04 -0.46 25.81
C ASN A 74 -19.11 0.37 25.13
N VAL A 75 -19.16 0.27 23.81
CA VAL A 75 -20.08 1.01 22.95
C VAL A 75 -20.86 0.00 22.12
N VAL A 76 -22.18 0.14 22.14
CA VAL A 76 -23.10 -0.57 21.26
C VAL A 76 -23.61 0.44 20.23
N LEU A 77 -23.46 0.09 18.95
CA LEU A 77 -23.91 0.92 17.86
C LEU A 77 -25.43 0.83 17.69
N SER A 78 -26.03 1.95 17.31
CA SER A 78 -27.44 2.03 16.99
C SER A 78 -27.80 1.19 15.78
N LYS A 79 -28.73 0.24 15.97
CA LYS A 79 -29.26 -0.58 14.87
C LYS A 79 -29.93 0.24 13.78
N SER A 80 -30.63 1.32 14.14
CA SER A 80 -31.25 2.21 13.15
C SER A 80 -30.20 2.92 12.31
N TRP A 81 -29.14 3.42 12.95
CA TRP A 81 -28.03 4.07 12.26
C TRP A 81 -27.27 3.09 11.35
N MET A 82 -27.03 1.86 11.79
CA MET A 82 -26.41 0.83 10.95
C MET A 82 -27.26 0.48 9.74
N ALA A 83 -28.58 0.32 9.93
CA ALA A 83 -29.51 0.05 8.84
C ALA A 83 -29.55 1.19 7.82
N GLU A 84 -29.60 2.44 8.28
CA GLU A 84 -29.57 3.62 7.42
C GLU A 84 -28.23 3.74 6.67
N SER A 85 -27.11 3.44 7.33
CA SER A 85 -25.79 3.46 6.72
C SER A 85 -25.64 2.41 5.62
N LEU A 86 -26.17 1.20 5.83
CA LEU A 86 -26.23 0.16 4.81
C LEU A 86 -27.17 0.53 3.66
N GLN A 87 -28.32 1.15 3.96
CA GLN A 87 -29.24 1.61 2.93
C GLN A 87 -28.60 2.70 2.05
N LYS A 88 -27.91 3.68 2.64
CA LYS A 88 -27.14 4.69 1.90
C LYS A 88 -26.09 4.03 1.01
N MET A 89 -25.33 3.07 1.53
CA MET A 89 -24.35 2.31 0.74
C MET A 89 -24.97 1.62 -0.48
N LEU A 90 -26.18 1.05 -0.33
CA LEU A 90 -26.87 0.35 -1.41
C LEU A 90 -27.49 1.29 -2.45
N ILE A 91 -27.96 2.47 -2.03
CA ILE A 91 -28.59 3.45 -2.93
C ILE A 91 -27.53 4.31 -3.65
N ASP A 92 -26.59 4.86 -2.89
CA ASP A 92 -25.59 5.80 -3.39
C ASP A 92 -24.35 5.08 -3.98
N GLY A 93 -24.24 3.77 -3.74
CA GLY A 93 -23.17 2.90 -4.22
C GLY A 93 -21.94 2.89 -3.32
N ILE A 94 -21.14 1.81 -3.43
CA ILE A 94 -19.94 1.60 -2.60
C ILE A 94 -18.87 2.68 -2.79
N GLU A 95 -18.90 3.41 -3.90
CA GLU A 95 -17.96 4.50 -4.21
C GLU A 95 -18.10 5.73 -3.31
N THR A 96 -19.18 5.81 -2.52
CA THR A 96 -19.43 6.89 -1.54
C THR A 96 -18.96 6.55 -0.13
N TRP A 97 -18.61 5.28 0.10
CA TRP A 97 -18.04 4.77 1.35
C TRP A 97 -16.53 4.91 1.56
N PRO A 98 -15.68 5.24 0.56
CA PRO A 98 -14.25 5.31 0.82
C PRO A 98 -13.92 6.41 1.84
N PRO A 99 -12.96 6.16 2.74
CA PRO A 99 -12.49 7.19 3.66
C PRO A 99 -11.83 8.32 2.86
N GLN A 100 -12.17 9.56 3.21
CA GLN A 100 -11.47 10.72 2.66
C GLN A 100 -10.13 10.88 3.37
N LEU A 101 -9.06 10.51 2.68
CA LEU A 101 -7.70 10.73 3.14
C LEU A 101 -7.32 12.20 2.92
N GLN A 102 -6.49 12.74 3.81
CA GLN A 102 -5.91 14.09 3.63
C GLN A 102 -4.85 14.13 2.51
N ILE A 103 -4.42 12.96 2.04
CA ILE A 103 -3.42 12.80 1.00
C ILE A 103 -4.11 13.00 -0.35
N LYS A 104 -3.62 13.96 -1.14
CA LYS A 104 -4.17 14.24 -2.48
C LYS A 104 -3.52 13.41 -3.58
N ARG A 105 -2.21 13.13 -3.43
CA ARG A 105 -1.39 12.46 -4.43
C ARG A 105 -0.48 11.43 -3.79
N ALA A 106 -0.34 10.27 -4.42
CA ALA A 106 0.58 9.22 -4.03
C ALA A 106 1.30 8.66 -5.25
N VAL A 107 2.57 8.30 -5.06
CA VAL A 107 3.36 7.59 -6.07
C VAL A 107 3.58 6.18 -5.54
N VAL A 108 3.23 5.17 -6.32
CA VAL A 108 3.43 3.76 -5.96
C VAL A 108 4.37 3.15 -6.99
N ASP A 109 5.60 2.87 -6.56
CA ASP A 109 6.60 2.16 -7.36
C ASP A 109 6.48 0.67 -7.09
N PHE A 110 6.19 -0.11 -8.13
CA PHE A 110 6.04 -1.56 -8.02
C PHE A 110 6.37 -2.32 -9.30
N SER A 111 6.45 -3.64 -9.17
CA SER A 111 6.91 -4.57 -10.20
C SER A 111 8.41 -4.50 -10.46
N SER A 112 8.89 -3.38 -11.00
CA SER A 112 10.29 -3.03 -11.25
C SER A 112 11.17 -4.22 -11.64
N PRO A 113 10.81 -4.97 -12.71
CA PRO A 113 11.58 -6.12 -13.15
C PRO A 113 12.90 -5.68 -13.79
N ASN A 114 13.90 -6.56 -13.70
CA ASN A 114 15.17 -6.33 -14.35
C ASN A 114 15.09 -6.68 -15.84
N ILE A 115 15.52 -5.75 -16.70
CA ILE A 115 15.62 -5.98 -18.15
C ILE A 115 16.64 -7.07 -18.43
N ALA A 116 16.36 -7.90 -19.45
CA ALA A 116 17.15 -9.05 -19.83
C ALA A 116 17.17 -10.20 -18.79
N LYS A 117 16.25 -10.18 -17.82
CA LYS A 117 15.98 -11.29 -16.92
C LYS A 117 14.48 -11.60 -16.88
N GLU A 118 14.16 -12.87 -16.70
CA GLU A 118 12.78 -13.31 -16.54
C GLU A 118 12.14 -12.75 -15.27
N MET A 119 10.86 -12.40 -15.37
CA MET A 119 10.08 -11.97 -14.22
C MET A 119 9.85 -13.16 -13.27
N HIS A 120 10.58 -13.20 -12.16
CA HIS A 120 10.38 -14.22 -11.12
C HIS A 120 9.32 -13.84 -10.07
N VAL A 121 8.95 -14.80 -9.22
CA VAL A 121 7.94 -14.66 -8.13
C VAL A 121 8.17 -13.44 -7.22
N GLY A 122 9.43 -13.05 -7.00
CA GLY A 122 9.75 -11.82 -6.26
C GLY A 122 9.15 -10.55 -6.87
N HIS A 123 9.24 -10.36 -8.20
CA HIS A 123 8.62 -9.23 -8.89
C HIS A 123 7.09 -9.38 -8.88
N LEU A 124 6.57 -10.60 -9.01
CA LEU A 124 5.12 -10.85 -8.96
C LEU A 124 4.51 -10.42 -7.62
N ARG A 125 5.16 -10.73 -6.50
CA ARG A 125 4.73 -10.28 -5.17
C ARG A 125 4.66 -8.76 -5.08
N SER A 126 5.72 -8.07 -5.52
CA SER A 126 5.74 -6.59 -5.57
C SER A 126 4.59 -6.08 -6.44
N THR A 127 4.37 -6.73 -7.60
CA THR A 127 3.34 -6.34 -8.56
C THR A 127 1.93 -6.41 -7.97
N ILE A 128 1.58 -7.53 -7.32
CA ILE A 128 0.25 -7.72 -6.72
C ILE A 128 0.02 -6.76 -5.55
N ILE A 129 1.02 -6.60 -4.67
CA ILE A 129 0.90 -5.73 -3.49
C ILE A 129 0.79 -4.27 -3.93
N GLY A 130 1.65 -3.84 -4.86
CA GLY A 130 1.65 -2.48 -5.39
C GLY A 130 0.35 -2.12 -6.08
N ASP A 131 -0.17 -3.00 -6.95
CA ASP A 131 -1.45 -2.77 -7.62
C ASP A 131 -2.61 -2.73 -6.62
N THR A 132 -2.63 -3.61 -5.62
CA THR A 132 -3.65 -3.60 -4.57
C THR A 132 -3.63 -2.29 -3.78
N LEU A 133 -2.44 -1.80 -3.42
CA LEU A 133 -2.29 -0.52 -2.72
C LEU A 133 -2.74 0.65 -3.59
N ALA A 134 -2.35 0.66 -4.87
CA ALA A 134 -2.77 1.68 -5.82
C ALA A 134 -4.31 1.74 -5.93
N ARG A 135 -4.98 0.59 -6.07
CA ARG A 135 -6.45 0.51 -6.12
C ARG A 135 -7.12 1.00 -4.83
N ILE A 136 -6.56 0.68 -3.66
CA ILE A 136 -7.12 1.15 -2.37
C ILE A 136 -7.01 2.67 -2.26
N LEU A 137 -5.88 3.25 -2.69
CA LEU A 137 -5.66 4.69 -2.69
C LEU A 137 -6.58 5.40 -3.70
N GLU A 138 -6.72 4.87 -4.92
CA GLU A 138 -7.66 5.38 -5.92
C GLU A 138 -9.11 5.30 -5.46
N PHE A 139 -9.48 4.18 -4.82
CA PHE A 139 -10.80 4.03 -4.20
C PHE A 139 -11.02 5.13 -3.14
N SER A 140 -9.97 5.50 -2.41
CA SER A 140 -9.95 6.62 -1.46
C SER A 140 -9.86 8.01 -2.10
N LYS A 141 -10.10 8.11 -3.43
CA LYS A 141 -10.05 9.35 -4.24
C LYS A 141 -8.69 10.05 -4.24
N VAL A 142 -7.61 9.32 -3.95
CA VAL A 142 -6.23 9.81 -4.08
C VAL A 142 -5.81 9.69 -5.54
N GLU A 143 -5.16 10.71 -6.09
CA GLU A 143 -4.52 10.64 -7.41
C GLU A 143 -3.25 9.78 -7.27
N VAL A 144 -3.22 8.61 -7.92
CA VAL A 144 -2.13 7.64 -7.81
C VAL A 144 -1.35 7.58 -9.11
N LEU A 145 -0.06 7.85 -9.04
CA LEU A 145 0.88 7.60 -10.12
C LEU A 145 1.49 6.19 -9.92
N ARG A 146 1.22 5.28 -10.85
CA ARG A 146 1.76 3.92 -10.82
C ARG A 146 3.07 3.89 -11.59
N LEU A 147 4.20 3.83 -10.89
CA LEU A 147 5.52 3.80 -11.53
C LEU A 147 6.05 2.38 -11.62
N ASN A 148 6.54 2.01 -12.79
CA ASN A 148 7.36 0.84 -13.00
C ASN A 148 8.82 1.28 -13.14
N HIS A 149 9.61 1.20 -12.06
CA HIS A 149 11.03 1.56 -12.10
C HIS A 149 11.86 0.41 -12.71
N VAL A 150 11.66 0.21 -14.01
CA VAL A 150 12.39 -0.79 -14.78
C VAL A 150 13.86 -0.42 -14.84
N GLY A 151 14.75 -1.41 -14.85
CA GLY A 151 16.20 -1.19 -14.97
C GLY A 151 16.69 -0.75 -16.36
N ASP A 152 15.96 0.09 -17.12
CA ASP A 152 16.42 0.69 -18.40
C ASP A 152 17.14 2.02 -18.16
N ARG A 153 18.43 1.96 -17.84
CA ARG A 153 19.23 3.18 -17.66
C ARG A 153 19.65 3.87 -18.98
N PHE A 154 18.95 3.66 -20.10
CA PHE A 154 19.34 4.18 -21.42
C PHE A 154 18.14 4.75 -22.20
N PRO A 155 18.33 5.89 -22.91
CA PRO A 155 17.23 6.67 -23.46
C PRO A 155 16.44 5.92 -24.55
N ASN A 156 15.11 6.09 -24.50
CA ASN A 156 14.18 5.69 -25.54
C ASN A 156 14.54 6.38 -26.86
N VAL A 157 14.62 5.62 -27.95
CA VAL A 157 14.71 6.11 -29.33
C VAL A 157 13.53 5.49 -30.08
N ASP A 158 12.75 6.32 -30.76
CA ASP A 158 11.41 6.00 -31.27
C ASP A 158 11.37 5.10 -32.53
N ASP A 159 12.51 4.57 -32.98
CA ASP A 159 12.57 3.71 -34.16
C ASP A 159 13.49 2.53 -33.92
N VAL A 160 12.90 1.33 -33.91
CA VAL A 160 13.63 0.10 -33.66
C VAL A 160 13.11 -1.00 -34.59
N ASN A 161 13.96 -1.44 -35.52
CA ASN A 161 13.64 -2.54 -36.43
C ASN A 161 13.59 -3.89 -35.71
N GLU A 162 12.69 -4.76 -36.13
CA GLU A 162 12.45 -6.07 -35.51
C GLU A 162 13.57 -7.07 -35.80
N MET A 163 14.20 -7.58 -34.73
CA MET A 163 14.78 -8.91 -34.71
C MET A 163 13.88 -9.80 -33.87
N GLU A 164 13.42 -10.94 -34.41
CA GLU A 164 12.72 -11.97 -33.64
C GLU A 164 13.69 -12.65 -32.67
N ILE A 165 13.90 -12.03 -31.51
CA ILE A 165 14.54 -12.71 -30.37
C ILE A 165 13.47 -13.63 -29.77
N GLY A 166 13.35 -14.85 -30.31
CA GLY A 166 12.29 -15.79 -29.92
C GLY A 166 12.29 -16.13 -28.41
N ASP A 167 13.43 -16.54 -27.86
CA ASP A 167 13.58 -16.82 -26.43
C ASP A 167 14.77 -16.03 -25.87
N LEU A 168 14.46 -14.92 -25.21
CA LEU A 168 15.47 -14.07 -24.57
C LEU A 168 16.18 -14.79 -23.41
N GLN A 169 15.52 -15.75 -22.76
CA GLN A 169 16.11 -16.55 -21.69
C GLN A 169 17.24 -17.43 -22.24
N GLU A 170 16.99 -18.10 -23.36
CA GLU A 170 17.99 -18.92 -24.05
C GLU A 170 19.11 -18.05 -24.61
N PHE A 171 18.79 -16.90 -25.19
CA PHE A 171 19.79 -15.92 -25.65
C PHE A 171 20.70 -15.44 -24.50
N TYR A 172 20.14 -15.14 -23.33
CA TYR A 172 20.89 -14.74 -22.14
C TYR A 172 21.77 -15.88 -21.61
N LYS A 173 21.25 -17.12 -21.53
CA LYS A 173 22.04 -18.30 -21.10
C LYS A 173 23.22 -18.56 -22.03
N GLN A 174 23.00 -18.51 -23.34
CA GLN A 174 24.08 -18.69 -24.33
C GLN A 174 25.11 -17.57 -24.26
N SER A 175 24.67 -16.33 -24.05
CA SER A 175 25.56 -15.17 -23.90
C SER A 175 26.42 -15.26 -22.65
N ASN A 176 25.85 -15.66 -21.50
CA ASN A 176 26.63 -15.87 -20.27
C ASN A 176 27.64 -16.99 -20.42
N LYS A 177 27.25 -18.11 -21.03
CA LYS A 177 28.18 -19.22 -21.29
C LYS A 177 29.37 -18.76 -22.14
N ARG A 178 29.12 -18.01 -23.23
CA ARG A 178 30.18 -17.44 -24.07
C ARG A 178 31.03 -16.41 -23.33
N PHE A 179 30.44 -15.65 -22.41
CA PHE A 179 31.15 -14.69 -21.57
C PHE A 179 32.16 -15.36 -20.64
N ASP A 180 31.83 -16.54 -20.12
CA ASP A 180 32.73 -17.31 -19.25
C ASP A 180 33.77 -18.11 -20.04
N GLU A 181 33.41 -18.64 -21.21
CA GLU A 181 34.25 -19.56 -22.00
C GLU A 181 35.19 -18.88 -23.02
N ASP A 182 34.84 -17.70 -23.56
CA ASP A 182 35.63 -17.00 -24.60
C ASP A 182 36.18 -15.65 -24.07
N PRO A 183 37.48 -15.56 -23.74
CA PRO A 183 38.12 -14.32 -23.31
C PRO A 183 38.00 -13.17 -24.32
N ALA A 184 38.03 -13.45 -25.62
CA ALA A 184 37.88 -12.44 -26.65
C ALA A 184 36.44 -11.94 -26.74
N PHE A 185 35.46 -12.81 -26.51
CA PHE A 185 34.06 -12.38 -26.37
C PHE A 185 33.85 -11.51 -25.13
N LYS A 186 34.47 -11.88 -24.00
CA LYS A 186 34.42 -11.10 -22.76
C LYS A 186 34.95 -9.67 -22.94
N GLU A 187 36.10 -9.51 -23.59
CA GLU A 187 36.68 -8.21 -23.89
C GLU A 187 35.78 -7.37 -24.81
N ARG A 188 35.24 -7.99 -25.88
CA ARG A 188 34.27 -7.32 -26.77
C ARG A 188 32.99 -6.89 -26.05
N ALA A 189 32.46 -7.73 -25.15
CA ALA A 189 31.26 -7.42 -24.37
C ALA A 189 31.49 -6.24 -23.42
N GLN A 190 32.65 -6.20 -22.74
CA GLN A 190 33.02 -5.08 -21.88
C GLN A 190 33.17 -3.76 -22.66
N ALA A 191 33.83 -3.81 -23.84
CA ALA A 191 33.95 -2.65 -24.73
C ALA A 191 32.58 -2.17 -25.25
N ALA A 192 31.66 -3.09 -25.52
CA ALA A 192 30.30 -2.76 -25.95
C ALA A 192 29.50 -2.04 -24.85
N VAL A 193 29.65 -2.44 -23.58
CA VAL A 193 28.99 -1.75 -22.43
C VAL A 193 29.51 -0.32 -22.29
N VAL A 194 30.82 -0.10 -22.42
CA VAL A 194 31.39 1.26 -22.40
C VAL A 194 30.87 2.09 -23.58
N SER A 195 30.78 1.49 -24.77
CA SER A 195 30.25 2.17 -25.96
C SER A 195 28.77 2.53 -25.85
N LEU A 196 27.98 1.66 -25.20
CA LEU A 196 26.57 1.91 -24.86
C LEU A 196 26.44 3.06 -23.85
N GLN A 197 27.26 3.07 -22.79
CA GLN A 197 27.32 4.17 -21.83
C GLN A 197 27.77 5.49 -22.45
N GLY A 198 28.62 5.41 -23.48
CA GLY A 198 29.02 6.56 -24.30
C GLY A 198 27.96 7.05 -25.29
N GLY A 199 26.79 6.40 -25.38
CA GLY A 199 25.70 6.81 -26.27
C GLY A 199 25.91 6.47 -27.75
N THR A 200 26.70 5.44 -28.05
CA THR A 200 26.98 5.06 -29.44
C THR A 200 25.71 4.52 -30.12
N PRO A 201 25.23 5.10 -31.23
CA PRO A 201 23.91 4.79 -31.80
C PRO A 201 23.65 3.30 -32.07
N LYS A 202 24.65 2.59 -32.62
CA LYS A 202 24.56 1.15 -32.91
C LYS A 202 24.25 0.31 -31.67
N TYR A 203 24.84 0.64 -30.53
CA TYR A 203 24.65 -0.11 -29.29
C TYR A 203 23.36 0.31 -28.59
N SER A 204 22.98 1.58 -28.67
CA SER A 204 21.71 2.09 -28.15
C SER A 204 20.51 1.48 -28.87
N GLU A 205 20.54 1.38 -30.20
CA GLU A 205 19.47 0.75 -30.99
C GLU A 205 19.30 -0.73 -30.63
N ALA A 206 20.40 -1.48 -30.53
CA ALA A 206 20.39 -2.88 -30.11
C ALA A 206 19.89 -3.06 -28.67
N TRP A 207 20.23 -2.14 -27.76
CA TRP A 207 19.72 -2.16 -26.38
C TRP A 207 18.21 -1.93 -26.33
N LEU A 208 17.69 -1.01 -27.14
CA LEU A 208 16.26 -0.73 -27.21
C LEU A 208 15.46 -1.91 -27.78
N GLN A 209 15.99 -2.63 -28.76
CA GLN A 209 15.40 -3.89 -29.24
C GLN A 209 15.19 -4.88 -28.09
N ILE A 210 16.22 -5.06 -27.27
CA ILE A 210 16.17 -5.98 -26.12
C ILE A 210 15.17 -5.47 -25.07
N CYS A 211 15.12 -4.17 -24.81
CA CYS A 211 14.15 -3.59 -23.89
C CYS A 211 12.72 -3.80 -24.37
N GLU A 212 12.45 -3.58 -25.65
CA GLU A 212 11.13 -3.70 -26.25
C GLU A 212 10.60 -5.14 -26.20
N VAL A 213 11.45 -6.13 -26.52
CA VAL A 213 11.08 -7.55 -26.39
C VAL A 213 10.74 -7.91 -24.94
N ASN A 214 11.53 -7.45 -23.95
CA ASN A 214 11.20 -7.67 -22.54
C ASN A 214 9.89 -6.99 -22.12
N ARG A 215 9.67 -5.74 -22.55
CA ARG A 215 8.45 -4.99 -22.22
C ARG A 215 7.22 -5.72 -22.72
N ARG A 216 7.25 -6.27 -23.94
CA ARG A 216 6.15 -7.09 -24.49
C ARG A 216 5.89 -8.34 -23.65
N GLU A 217 6.94 -9.06 -23.25
CA GLU A 217 6.82 -10.22 -22.37
C GLU A 217 6.20 -9.86 -21.00
N PHE A 218 6.66 -8.77 -20.38
CA PHE A 218 6.09 -8.29 -19.12
C PHE A 218 4.64 -7.83 -19.28
N GLN A 219 4.32 -7.17 -20.39
CA GLN A 219 2.96 -6.71 -20.70
C GLN A 219 1.97 -7.87 -20.78
N MET A 220 2.35 -9.01 -21.40
CA MET A 220 1.51 -10.20 -21.41
C MET A 220 1.21 -10.73 -19.99
N VAL A 221 2.18 -10.63 -19.07
CA VAL A 221 1.97 -11.01 -17.67
C VAL A 221 1.05 -10.01 -16.98
N TYR A 222 1.23 -8.70 -17.18
CA TYR A 222 0.38 -7.66 -16.60
C TYR A 222 -1.07 -7.77 -17.09
N GLU A 223 -1.28 -8.02 -18.39
CA GLU A 223 -2.62 -8.24 -18.98
C GLU A 223 -3.31 -9.46 -18.36
N ARG A 224 -2.60 -10.57 -18.19
CA ARG A 224 -3.13 -11.77 -17.50
C ARG A 224 -3.52 -11.49 -16.05
N LEU A 225 -2.81 -10.59 -15.39
CA LEU A 225 -3.09 -10.19 -14.01
C LEU A 225 -4.14 -9.06 -13.90
N GLY A 226 -4.53 -8.44 -15.03
CA GLY A 226 -5.43 -7.28 -15.04
C GLY A 226 -4.82 -6.03 -14.40
N ILE A 227 -3.50 -5.90 -14.45
CA ILE A 227 -2.73 -4.81 -13.83
C ILE A 227 -2.44 -3.74 -14.89
N GLN A 228 -2.67 -2.48 -14.52
CA GLN A 228 -2.35 -1.33 -15.36
C GLN A 228 -1.13 -0.63 -14.76
N LEU A 229 -0.12 -0.37 -15.57
CA LEU A 229 1.07 0.40 -15.22
C LEU A 229 1.16 1.59 -16.18
N GLU A 230 1.64 2.73 -15.70
CA GLU A 230 1.90 3.93 -16.49
C GLU A 230 3.39 4.08 -16.83
#